data_AF-A0A9D5QAM3-F1
#
_entry.id   AF-A0A9D5QAM3-F1
#
_cell.length_a   1.000
_cell.length_b   1.000
_cell.length_c   1.000
_cell.angle_alpha   90.00
_cell.angle_beta   90.00
_cell.angle_gamma   90.00
#
_symmetry.space_group_name_H-M   'P 1'
#
loop_
_entity.id
_entity.type
_entity.pdbx_description
1 polymer ?
#
loop_
_entity_poly.entity_id
_entity_poly.type
_entity_poly.pdbx_seq_one_letter_code
_entity_poly.pdbx_strand_id
1 'polypeptide(L)'
;DAIPYPYGWGVADKNNLEPDLTEPLALIKILHEEIGIPVLNTSIGNPYYRPHFGRPFDFPSKEIALPDTHPLENVAQFIDIVRQIQQNNPTLPVIAAGYSWLRHHLPNVAAAAVTKGWASLIGLGRSSFAYPDSVKDLKETGAFDKDKVCITCSACTQIMRDGGSTGCVIRDSKIYAEKYRRGRRTARETLKAEAQRCRECANPTCQKACPADVDIPGFIKAFAEGDTTKSYTILSEKNKFPELCAHICPTEIQCEGGCIERLLEGAPIPIHEIQKHVARTAREQGLVRVELGESTGKRMGVIGAGPAGLACAARLLEHGHGVDLYDLRNEPGGTPGDVIPAYRLSRREALQEIYAILEKAEEEGRLQNRYGAGLTIEQPLDKLKERYDAVFIGIGLGREISLPGADTDVEGVMGAMTFLREVKTERIYPVPDSVCVLGGGNTAIDAATTAKQMGARDVSVVYRRSFSEMPAWPQERDKALAAGVQFLILSQPTGYVVENGKLAGLKVARTVLGEPDESGRRKARVLSHSECVIPTQLVIEALGQAPLANLGILLPDVRCDYSGRIIVDGETMATSVPGVYAGGDIVNGGATAVEAVAHGMRAAEHMGGE
;
A
#
# COMPACT_ATOMS: atom_id res chain seq x y z
N ASP A 1 16.25 14.31 25.14
CA ASP A 1 17.45 13.90 24.41
C ASP A 1 18.58 13.69 25.40
N ALA A 2 19.16 12.49 25.49
CA ALA A 2 20.36 12.24 26.31
C ALA A 2 21.59 12.69 25.52
N ILE A 3 21.56 13.96 25.12
CA ILE A 3 22.66 14.59 24.42
C ILE A 3 23.66 15.00 25.50
N PRO A 4 24.93 14.58 25.40
CA PRO A 4 25.95 15.03 26.33
C PRO A 4 26.12 16.55 26.26
N TYR A 5 26.48 17.13 27.40
CA TYR A 5 26.99 18.49 27.43
C TYR A 5 28.11 18.67 26.39
N PRO A 6 28.22 19.81 25.68
CA PRO A 6 27.52 21.09 25.87
C PRO A 6 26.16 21.24 25.15
N TYR A 7 25.67 20.18 24.51
CA TYR A 7 24.48 20.29 23.66
C TYR A 7 23.18 19.84 24.36
N GLY A 8 23.29 19.35 25.60
CA GLY A 8 22.15 19.01 26.46
C GLY A 8 21.67 20.21 27.27
N TRP A 9 20.35 20.42 27.35
CA TRP A 9 19.74 21.49 28.15
C TRP A 9 19.38 21.00 29.55
N GLY A 10 19.77 21.75 30.58
CA GLY A 10 19.40 21.47 31.98
C GLY A 10 20.18 20.32 32.63
N VAL A 11 21.41 20.06 32.18
CA VAL A 11 22.29 18.97 32.66
C VAL A 11 23.68 19.49 32.97
N ALA A 12 24.37 18.87 33.93
CA ALA A 12 25.70 19.31 34.37
C ALA A 12 26.81 18.97 33.37
N ASP A 13 27.82 19.84 33.29
CA ASP A 13 28.95 19.74 32.35
C ASP A 13 29.74 18.43 32.45
N LYS A 14 29.90 17.93 33.69
CA LYS A 14 30.75 16.77 34.00
C LYS A 14 29.98 15.46 34.02
N ASN A 15 28.66 15.52 34.21
CA ASN A 15 27.79 14.36 34.27
C ASN A 15 26.42 14.73 33.71
N ASN A 16 26.15 14.33 32.47
CA ASN A 16 24.89 14.66 31.79
C ASN A 16 23.66 13.92 32.35
N LEU A 17 23.82 13.11 33.40
CA LEU A 17 22.74 12.48 34.17
C LEU A 17 22.34 13.31 35.39
N GLU A 18 23.20 14.24 35.82
CA GLU A 18 22.91 15.17 36.90
C GLU A 18 22.20 16.42 36.34
N PRO A 19 21.10 16.86 36.96
CA PRO A 19 20.36 18.03 36.50
C PRO A 19 21.08 19.31 36.95
N ASP A 20 21.23 20.26 36.03
CA ASP A 20 21.64 21.63 36.32
C ASP A 20 20.52 22.57 35.91
N LEU A 21 19.86 23.21 36.88
CA LEU A 21 18.69 24.05 36.64
C LEU A 21 19.02 25.53 36.44
N THR A 22 20.30 25.90 36.38
CA THR A 22 20.72 27.30 36.26
C THR A 22 20.11 27.97 35.02
N GLU A 23 20.30 27.40 33.84
CA GLU A 23 19.73 27.93 32.59
C GLU A 23 18.19 27.76 32.52
N PRO A 24 17.60 26.59 32.87
CA PRO A 24 16.15 26.45 32.93
C PRO A 24 15.45 27.48 33.81
N LEU A 25 15.97 27.76 35.01
CA LEU A 25 15.36 28.73 35.93
C LEU A 25 15.44 30.16 35.39
N ALA A 26 16.57 30.53 34.77
CA ALA A 26 16.71 31.84 34.13
C ALA A 26 15.68 32.02 33.00
N LEU A 27 15.51 31.00 32.15
CA LEU A 27 14.51 31.02 31.08
C LEU A 27 13.08 31.12 31.64
N ILE A 28 12.74 30.34 32.66
CA ILE A 28 11.40 30.36 33.27
C ILE A 28 11.09 31.75 33.83
N LYS A 29 12.08 32.40 34.45
CA LYS A 29 11.92 33.77 34.95
C LYS A 29 11.60 34.74 33.82
N ILE A 30 12.31 34.68 32.70
CA ILE A 30 12.02 35.51 31.51
C ILE A 30 10.59 35.22 31.00
N LEU A 31 10.22 33.94 30.84
CA LEU A 31 8.90 33.55 30.36
C LEU A 31 7.77 34.04 31.29
N HIS A 32 8.00 34.02 32.60
CA HIS A 32 7.00 34.43 33.58
C HIS A 32 6.93 35.95 33.75
N GLU A 33 8.06 36.60 33.99
CA GLU A 33 8.11 38.01 34.37
C GLU A 33 8.01 38.95 33.16
N GLU A 34 8.60 38.57 32.01
CA GLU A 34 8.62 39.43 30.82
C GLU A 34 7.50 39.08 29.84
N ILE A 35 7.22 37.79 29.65
CA ILE A 35 6.21 37.32 28.68
C ILE A 35 4.84 37.08 29.34
N GLY A 36 4.80 36.80 30.64
CA GLY A 36 3.55 36.62 31.38
C GLY A 36 2.86 35.28 31.13
N ILE A 37 3.60 34.17 31.01
CA ILE A 37 2.96 32.85 30.83
C ILE A 37 2.08 32.49 32.06
N PRO A 38 0.86 31.97 31.85
CA PRO A 38 -0.06 31.73 32.96
C PRO A 38 0.17 30.40 33.69
N VAL A 39 0.93 29.49 33.07
CA VAL A 39 1.21 28.14 33.60
C VAL A 39 2.46 27.58 32.92
N LEU A 40 3.24 26.80 33.66
CA LEU A 40 4.39 26.08 33.14
C LEU A 40 4.13 24.57 33.17
N ASN A 41 4.21 23.90 32.03
CA ASN A 41 4.18 22.43 31.96
C ASN A 41 5.59 21.87 31.78
N THR A 42 6.07 21.13 32.78
CA THR A 42 7.40 20.52 32.74
C THR A 42 7.34 19.16 32.06
N SER A 43 8.09 18.98 30.96
CA SER A 43 8.27 17.68 30.31
C SER A 43 9.74 17.27 30.42
N ILE A 44 10.03 16.26 31.24
CA ILE A 44 11.39 15.80 31.56
C ILE A 44 11.58 14.38 31.02
N GLY A 45 12.79 14.05 30.56
CA GLY A 45 13.12 12.68 30.17
C GLY A 45 12.44 12.20 28.89
N ASN A 46 12.26 13.07 27.89
CA ASN A 46 11.78 12.68 26.55
C ASN A 46 12.90 12.68 25.48
N PRO A 47 13.84 11.71 25.47
CA PRO A 47 14.71 11.54 24.32
C PRO A 47 14.00 10.86 23.15
N TYR A 48 14.02 11.51 22.00
CA TYR A 48 13.59 10.88 20.75
C TYR A 48 14.56 9.77 20.33
N TYR A 49 15.86 9.91 20.67
CA TYR A 49 16.92 8.98 20.27
C TYR A 49 17.37 7.97 21.34
N ARG A 50 17.33 8.31 22.64
CA ARG A 50 17.82 7.45 23.75
C ARG A 50 16.91 7.44 25.00
N PRO A 51 15.65 7.00 24.89
CA PRO A 51 14.59 7.27 25.86
C PRO A 51 14.81 6.71 27.28
N HIS A 52 15.74 5.77 27.44
CA HIS A 52 15.99 5.06 28.70
C HIS A 52 17.05 5.74 29.58
N PHE A 53 17.69 6.80 29.10
CA PHE A 53 18.53 7.63 29.94
C PHE A 53 17.63 8.69 30.61
N GLY A 54 17.37 8.50 31.91
CA GLY A 54 16.64 9.44 32.77
C GLY A 54 15.13 9.23 32.90
N ARG A 55 14.45 8.50 31.99
CA ARG A 55 13.03 8.18 32.14
C ARG A 55 12.83 6.90 32.96
N PRO A 56 11.87 6.81 33.89
CA PRO A 56 11.51 5.56 34.54
C PRO A 56 10.84 4.56 33.55
N PHE A 57 11.29 3.30 33.53
CA PHE A 57 10.72 2.20 32.73
C PHE A 57 10.91 0.85 33.43
N ASP A 58 10.11 -0.14 33.03
CA ASP A 58 10.22 -1.51 33.55
C ASP A 58 11.13 -2.39 32.68
N PHE A 59 11.10 -2.15 31.36
CA PHE A 59 11.94 -2.85 30.39
C PHE A 59 12.50 -1.83 29.38
N PRO A 60 13.82 -1.84 29.11
CA PRO A 60 14.40 -1.02 28.06
C PRO A 60 13.97 -1.57 26.69
N SER A 61 14.13 -0.76 25.65
CA SER A 61 14.04 -1.26 24.28
C SER A 61 15.18 -2.22 24.01
N LYS A 62 14.95 -3.15 23.09
CA LYS A 62 15.98 -4.07 22.57
C LYS A 62 17.23 -3.25 22.20
N GLU A 63 18.41 -3.74 22.56
CA GLU A 63 19.74 -3.14 22.28
C GLU A 63 20.19 -1.98 23.20
N ILE A 64 19.41 -1.60 24.22
CA ILE A 64 19.85 -0.59 25.20
C ILE A 64 20.16 -1.26 26.54
N ALA A 65 21.36 -0.98 27.08
CA ALA A 65 21.79 -1.47 28.39
C ALA A 65 20.89 -0.93 29.51
N LEU A 66 20.66 -1.74 30.53
CA LEU A 66 19.99 -1.30 31.76
C LEU A 66 20.90 -0.31 32.49
N PRO A 67 20.42 0.89 32.86
CA PRO A 67 21.15 1.76 33.76
C PRO A 67 21.23 1.13 35.15
N ASP A 68 22.32 1.41 35.88
CA ASP A 68 22.52 0.93 37.25
C ASP A 68 21.52 1.56 38.26
N THR A 69 20.91 2.69 37.87
CA THR A 69 19.99 3.49 38.69
C THR A 69 18.57 2.91 38.70
N HIS A 70 17.98 2.76 39.88
CA HIS A 70 16.62 2.25 40.02
C HIS A 70 15.56 3.25 39.49
N PRO A 71 14.48 2.82 38.80
CA PRO A 71 13.47 3.74 38.24
C PRO A 71 12.84 4.72 39.24
N LEU A 72 12.71 4.34 40.52
CA LEU A 72 12.24 5.24 41.58
C LEU A 72 13.18 6.42 41.83
N GLU A 73 14.48 6.26 41.65
CA GLU A 73 15.45 7.35 41.81
C GLU A 73 15.24 8.39 40.69
N ASN A 74 14.97 7.93 39.47
CA ASN A 74 14.59 8.82 38.35
C ASN A 74 13.26 9.55 38.63
N VAL A 75 12.26 8.87 39.20
CA VAL A 75 11.01 9.53 39.62
C VAL A 75 11.28 10.58 40.70
N ALA A 76 12.11 10.28 41.69
CA ALA A 76 12.48 11.20 42.75
C ALA A 76 13.23 12.43 42.19
N GLN A 77 14.14 12.23 41.26
CA GLN A 77 14.84 13.30 40.55
C GLN A 77 13.86 14.21 39.80
N PHE A 78 12.85 13.65 39.13
CA PHE A 78 11.82 14.45 38.45
C PHE A 78 10.98 15.27 39.43
N ILE A 79 10.62 14.68 40.58
CA ILE A 79 9.92 15.40 41.65
C ILE A 79 10.79 16.56 42.16
N ASP A 80 12.09 16.31 42.36
CA ASP A 80 13.02 17.30 42.87
C ASP A 80 13.22 18.49 41.92
N ILE A 81 13.38 18.21 40.62
CA ILE A 81 13.48 19.24 39.59
C ILE A 81 12.25 20.15 39.60
N VAL A 82 11.05 19.56 39.60
CA VAL A 82 9.80 20.34 39.61
C VAL A 82 9.66 21.12 40.92
N ARG A 83 10.04 20.52 42.06
CA ARG A 83 10.05 21.21 43.35
C ARG A 83 10.92 22.47 43.30
N GLN A 84 12.15 22.35 42.79
CA GLN A 84 13.06 23.49 42.67
C GLN A 84 12.47 24.57 41.75
N ILE A 85 11.88 24.19 40.62
CA ILE A 85 11.21 25.12 39.70
C ILE A 85 10.05 25.85 40.39
N GLN A 86 9.14 25.13 41.06
CA GLN A 86 7.99 25.73 41.72
C GLN A 86 8.39 26.63 42.89
N GLN A 87 9.39 26.25 43.68
CA GLN A 87 9.86 27.03 44.83
C GLN A 87 10.56 28.33 44.41
N ASN A 88 11.26 28.32 43.27
CA ASN A 88 11.87 29.53 42.71
C ASN A 88 10.85 30.43 41.98
N ASN A 89 9.65 29.93 41.68
CA ASN A 89 8.61 30.66 40.96
C ASN A 89 7.26 30.51 41.68
N PRO A 90 7.09 31.04 42.91
CA PRO A 90 5.93 30.73 43.76
C PRO A 90 4.60 31.26 43.22
N THR A 91 4.62 32.28 42.33
CA THR A 91 3.43 32.85 41.71
C THR A 91 3.08 32.22 40.36
N LEU A 92 3.95 31.38 39.80
CA LEU A 92 3.72 30.66 38.56
C LEU A 92 3.21 29.25 38.86
N PRO A 93 2.00 28.88 38.41
CA PRO A 93 1.54 27.51 38.53
C PRO A 93 2.40 26.56 37.70
N VAL A 94 3.03 25.58 38.35
CA VAL A 94 3.85 24.54 37.68
C VAL A 94 3.11 23.20 37.67
N ILE A 95 2.99 22.60 36.48
CA ILE A 95 2.47 21.25 36.27
C ILE A 95 3.64 20.26 36.32
N ALA A 96 3.61 19.35 37.29
CA ALA A 96 4.57 18.26 37.39
C ALA A 96 4.23 17.12 36.42
N ALA A 97 5.22 16.59 35.72
CA ALA A 97 5.09 15.37 34.92
C ALA A 97 6.04 14.27 35.36
N GLY A 98 5.93 13.09 34.75
CA GLY A 98 6.85 11.97 34.97
C GLY A 98 6.46 11.00 36.09
N TYR A 99 5.30 11.20 36.73
CA TYR A 99 4.88 10.38 37.87
C TYR A 99 4.22 9.06 37.43
N SER A 100 3.98 8.88 36.12
CA SER A 100 3.19 7.76 35.57
C SER A 100 3.73 6.36 35.93
N TRP A 101 5.02 6.24 36.23
CA TRP A 101 5.63 4.97 36.66
C TRP A 101 5.16 4.53 38.06
N LEU A 102 4.70 5.46 38.90
CA LEU A 102 4.10 5.16 40.21
C LEU A 102 2.71 4.50 40.08
N ARG A 103 2.11 4.52 38.88
CA ARG A 103 0.83 3.86 38.57
C ARG A 103 -0.27 4.24 39.57
N HIS A 104 -0.83 3.28 40.29
CA HIS A 104 -1.92 3.50 41.24
C HIS A 104 -1.46 4.22 42.53
N HIS A 105 -0.15 4.35 42.77
CA HIS A 105 0.39 5.17 43.85
C HIS A 105 0.59 6.64 43.46
N LEU A 106 0.47 6.98 42.16
CA LEU A 106 0.63 8.34 41.67
C LEU A 106 -0.23 9.35 42.45
N PRO A 107 -1.53 9.12 42.73
CA PRO A 107 -2.36 10.10 43.44
C PRO A 107 -1.85 10.45 44.84
N ASN A 108 -1.24 9.49 45.54
CA ASN A 108 -0.71 9.72 46.89
C ASN A 108 0.50 10.66 46.85
N VAL A 109 1.41 10.43 45.90
CA VAL A 109 2.60 11.27 45.71
C VAL A 109 2.20 12.64 45.16
N ALA A 110 1.24 12.68 44.24
CA ALA A 110 0.64 13.89 43.70
C ALA A 110 0.04 14.78 44.81
N ALA A 111 -0.78 14.21 45.69
CA ALA A 111 -1.39 14.92 46.80
C ALA A 111 -0.33 15.49 47.76
N ALA A 112 0.71 14.73 48.07
CA ALA A 112 1.82 15.18 48.90
C ALA A 112 2.60 16.33 48.25
N ALA A 113 2.91 16.23 46.95
CA ALA A 113 3.64 17.26 46.21
C ALA A 113 2.86 18.58 46.19
N VAL A 114 1.55 18.54 45.94
CA VAL A 114 0.69 19.73 45.93
C VAL A 114 0.58 20.32 47.34
N THR A 115 0.31 19.50 48.36
CA THR A 115 0.17 19.97 49.75
C THR A 115 1.43 20.64 50.27
N LYS A 116 2.60 20.17 49.86
CA LYS A 116 3.91 20.73 50.25
C LYS A 116 4.35 21.91 49.38
N GLY A 117 3.56 22.32 48.39
CA GLY A 117 3.90 23.40 47.46
C GLY A 117 5.06 23.04 46.51
N TRP A 118 5.31 21.76 46.25
CA TRP A 118 6.34 21.30 45.32
C TRP A 118 5.88 21.37 43.86
N ALA A 119 4.57 21.41 43.62
CA ALA A 119 3.96 21.67 42.32
C ALA A 119 2.55 22.23 42.55
N SER A 120 2.03 22.99 41.58
CA SER A 120 0.66 23.50 41.64
C SER A 120 -0.34 22.51 41.06
N LEU A 121 0.06 21.74 40.05
CA LEU A 121 -0.77 20.81 39.31
C LEU A 121 0.03 19.54 38.97
N ILE A 122 -0.68 18.43 38.75
CA ILE A 122 -0.05 17.15 38.39
C ILE A 122 -0.58 16.69 37.03
N GLY A 123 0.33 16.51 36.09
CA GLY A 123 0.03 16.04 34.74
C GLY A 123 -0.06 14.51 34.68
N LEU A 124 -1.21 14.00 34.22
CA LEU A 124 -1.38 12.57 33.92
C LEU A 124 -0.78 12.17 32.56
N GLY A 125 -0.54 13.12 31.68
CA GLY A 125 0.00 12.88 30.35
C GLY A 125 -0.78 11.80 29.59
N ARG A 126 -0.07 10.89 28.93
CA ARG A 126 -0.67 9.79 28.16
C ARG A 126 -1.30 8.68 29.01
N SER A 127 -1.18 8.73 30.34
CA SER A 127 -1.91 7.77 31.18
C SER A 127 -3.42 7.98 31.10
N SER A 128 -3.86 9.18 30.73
CA SER A 128 -5.26 9.49 30.41
C SER A 128 -5.85 8.62 29.29
N PHE A 129 -5.04 8.14 28.33
CA PHE A 129 -5.51 7.19 27.31
C PHE A 129 -5.80 5.81 27.89
N ALA A 130 -5.02 5.38 28.89
CA ALA A 130 -5.25 4.10 29.54
C ALA A 130 -6.41 4.17 30.54
N TYR A 131 -6.59 5.34 31.16
CA TYR A 131 -7.53 5.54 32.26
C TYR A 131 -8.28 6.87 32.16
N PRO A 132 -9.20 7.03 31.19
CA PRO A 132 -9.93 8.29 30.97
C PRO A 132 -10.85 8.66 32.14
N ASP A 133 -11.38 7.67 32.86
CA ASP A 133 -12.26 7.87 34.02
C ASP A 133 -11.51 8.18 35.33
N SER A 134 -10.18 8.35 35.28
CA SER A 134 -9.34 8.43 36.50
C SER A 134 -9.75 9.54 37.46
N VAL A 135 -10.25 10.68 36.95
CA VAL A 135 -10.72 11.80 37.79
C VAL A 135 -12.00 11.45 38.53
N LYS A 136 -12.93 10.77 37.85
CA LYS A 136 -14.17 10.29 38.46
C LYS A 136 -13.87 9.26 39.53
N ASP A 137 -13.09 8.23 39.20
CA ASP A 137 -12.76 7.15 40.13
C ASP A 137 -11.97 7.69 41.34
N LEU A 138 -11.06 8.65 41.14
CA LEU A 138 -10.34 9.30 42.24
C LEU A 138 -11.28 10.09 43.15
N LYS A 139 -12.28 10.78 42.59
CA LYS A 139 -13.30 11.52 43.36
C LYS A 139 -14.20 10.58 44.16
N GLU A 140 -14.57 9.45 43.59
CA GLU A 140 -15.51 8.49 44.21
C GLU A 140 -14.83 7.58 45.23
N THR A 141 -13.59 7.15 44.96
CA THR A 141 -12.91 6.10 45.73
C THR A 141 -11.68 6.58 46.48
N GLY A 142 -11.17 7.78 46.17
CA GLY A 142 -9.91 8.29 46.72
C GLY A 142 -8.66 7.62 46.16
N ALA A 143 -8.80 6.69 45.20
CA ALA A 143 -7.68 5.94 44.64
C ALA A 143 -7.80 5.77 43.12
N PHE A 144 -6.69 5.38 42.49
CA PHE A 144 -6.69 4.88 41.13
C PHE A 144 -6.90 3.36 41.13
N ASP A 145 -7.73 2.88 40.19
CA ASP A 145 -7.87 1.45 39.91
C ASP A 145 -6.57 0.88 39.31
N LYS A 146 -5.98 -0.09 40.02
CA LYS A 146 -4.76 -0.81 39.62
C LYS A 146 -4.89 -1.51 38.26
N ASP A 147 -6.12 -1.85 37.86
CA ASP A 147 -6.38 -2.58 36.63
C ASP A 147 -6.64 -1.64 35.45
N LYS A 148 -6.73 -0.32 35.67
CA LYS A 148 -6.92 0.69 34.62
C LYS A 148 -5.68 1.54 34.36
N VAL A 149 -4.80 1.70 35.35
CA VAL A 149 -3.59 2.53 35.23
C VAL A 149 -2.66 2.10 34.07
N CYS A 150 -1.96 3.10 33.53
CA CYS A 150 -0.94 2.91 32.50
C CYS A 150 0.18 1.99 33.01
N ILE A 151 0.53 0.96 32.24
CA ILE A 151 1.64 0.05 32.56
C ILE A 151 3.00 0.54 32.06
N THR A 152 3.09 1.80 31.62
CA THR A 152 4.34 2.45 31.19
C THR A 152 5.14 1.74 30.08
N CYS A 153 4.51 0.88 29.27
CA CYS A 153 5.16 0.15 28.16
C CYS A 153 5.64 1.02 26.99
N SER A 154 5.32 2.32 26.98
CA SER A 154 5.70 3.30 25.93
C SER A 154 5.25 2.98 24.50
N ALA A 155 4.41 1.96 24.28
CA ALA A 155 3.91 1.60 22.95
C ALA A 155 3.08 2.72 22.29
N CYS A 156 2.37 3.53 23.09
CA CYS A 156 1.67 4.72 22.57
C CYS A 156 2.64 5.77 21.98
N THR A 157 3.88 5.85 22.47
CA THR A 157 4.93 6.68 21.87
C THR A 157 5.44 6.08 20.57
N GLN A 158 5.61 4.76 20.52
CA GLN A 158 6.09 4.08 19.33
C GLN A 158 5.12 4.25 18.16
N ILE A 159 3.80 4.12 18.40
CA ILE A 159 2.79 4.34 17.37
C ILE A 159 2.90 5.72 16.72
N MET A 160 3.14 6.78 17.50
CA MET A 160 3.29 8.11 16.93
C MET A 160 4.55 8.23 16.08
N ARG A 161 5.64 7.53 16.45
CA ARG A 161 6.87 7.48 15.65
C ARG A 161 6.65 6.77 14.32
N ASP A 162 5.77 5.77 14.33
CA ASP A 162 5.40 5.00 13.15
C ASP A 162 4.30 5.71 12.30
N GLY A 163 3.92 6.95 12.63
CA GLY A 163 2.90 7.72 11.91
C GLY A 163 1.46 7.26 12.15
N GLY A 164 1.22 6.44 13.18
CA GLY A 164 -0.10 5.92 13.52
C GLY A 164 -0.90 6.81 14.49
N SER A 165 -2.21 6.57 14.56
CA SER A 165 -3.11 7.28 15.47
C SER A 165 -2.81 6.97 16.94
N THR A 166 -2.68 8.00 17.77
CA THR A 166 -2.39 7.92 19.21
C THR A 166 -3.48 7.23 20.01
N GLY A 167 -3.10 6.37 20.97
CA GLY A 167 -4.03 5.68 21.89
C GLY A 167 -3.31 4.64 22.77
N CYS A 168 -4.05 3.94 23.63
CA CYS A 168 -3.49 2.95 24.54
C CYS A 168 -3.56 1.54 23.93
N VAL A 169 -2.43 0.98 23.49
CA VAL A 169 -2.40 -0.35 22.86
C VAL A 169 -2.95 -1.48 23.73
N ILE A 170 -2.85 -1.34 25.05
CA ILE A 170 -3.27 -2.36 26.02
C ILE A 170 -4.76 -2.23 26.31
N ARG A 171 -5.28 -1.01 26.39
CA ARG A 171 -6.65 -0.73 26.86
C ARG A 171 -7.64 -0.52 25.72
N ASP A 172 -7.17 -0.09 24.56
CA ASP A 172 -7.98 0.12 23.35
C ASP A 172 -7.89 -1.09 22.41
N SER A 173 -8.11 -2.29 22.95
CA SER A 173 -8.00 -3.54 22.18
C SER A 173 -8.95 -3.57 20.98
N LYS A 174 -10.13 -2.92 21.06
CA LYS A 174 -11.05 -2.78 19.91
C LYS A 174 -10.41 -2.06 18.71
N ILE A 175 -9.46 -1.16 18.94
CA ILE A 175 -8.79 -0.38 17.90
C ILE A 175 -7.45 -1.02 17.50
N TYR A 176 -6.67 -1.48 18.47
CA TYR A 176 -5.29 -1.93 18.23
C TYR A 176 -5.13 -3.45 18.09
N ALA A 177 -6.08 -4.28 18.56
CA ALA A 177 -5.89 -5.73 18.51
C ALA A 177 -5.79 -6.24 17.07
N GLU A 178 -6.60 -5.71 16.14
CA GLU A 178 -6.50 -6.09 14.74
C GLU A 178 -5.17 -5.66 14.12
N LYS A 179 -4.75 -4.42 14.35
CA LYS A 179 -3.44 -3.91 13.90
C LYS A 179 -2.29 -4.77 14.43
N TYR A 180 -2.34 -5.17 15.70
CA TYR A 180 -1.32 -6.02 16.32
C TYR A 180 -1.37 -7.46 15.81
N ARG A 181 -2.56 -8.04 15.61
CA ARG A 181 -2.71 -9.36 14.98
C ARG A 181 -2.14 -9.34 13.57
N ARG A 182 -2.45 -8.31 12.76
CA ARG A 182 -1.89 -8.12 11.43
C ARG A 182 -0.38 -7.98 11.48
N GLY A 183 0.14 -7.08 12.31
CA GLY A 183 1.59 -6.87 12.47
C GLY A 183 2.34 -8.13 12.91
N ARG A 184 1.76 -8.93 13.82
CA ARG A 184 2.32 -10.24 14.21
C ARG A 184 2.28 -11.26 13.08
N ARG A 185 1.21 -11.31 12.29
CA ARG A 185 1.11 -12.22 11.11
C ARG A 185 2.18 -11.91 10.08
N THR A 186 2.51 -10.64 9.88
CA THR A 186 3.51 -10.19 8.90
C THR A 186 4.90 -9.95 9.51
N ALA A 187 5.11 -10.30 10.79
CA ALA A 187 6.40 -10.16 11.44
C ALA A 187 7.38 -11.19 10.86
N ARG A 188 8.65 -10.80 10.69
CA ARG A 188 9.70 -11.67 10.09
C ARG A 188 9.76 -13.04 10.74
N GLU A 189 9.76 -13.10 12.08
CA GLU A 189 9.84 -14.36 12.82
C GLU A 189 8.61 -15.25 12.57
N THR A 190 7.41 -14.67 12.53
CA THR A 190 6.19 -15.40 12.19
C THR A 190 6.24 -15.90 10.75
N LEU A 191 6.60 -15.04 9.80
CA LEU A 191 6.71 -15.42 8.39
C LEU A 191 7.76 -16.51 8.19
N LYS A 192 8.89 -16.47 8.91
CA LYS A 192 9.90 -17.54 8.88
C LYS A 192 9.34 -18.86 9.42
N ALA A 193 8.62 -18.83 10.53
CA ALA A 193 7.96 -20.02 11.08
C ALA A 193 6.93 -20.60 10.10
N GLU A 194 6.15 -19.74 9.44
CA GLU A 194 5.21 -20.16 8.39
C GLU A 194 5.91 -20.71 7.15
N ALA A 195 7.05 -20.12 6.76
CA ALA A 195 7.87 -20.60 5.63
C ALA A 195 8.40 -22.03 5.86
N GLN A 196 8.67 -22.42 7.11
CA GLN A 196 9.11 -23.77 7.48
C GLN A 196 8.03 -24.84 7.24
N ARG A 197 6.75 -24.46 7.09
CA ARG A 197 5.67 -25.39 6.69
C ARG A 197 5.77 -25.80 5.21
N CYS A 198 6.57 -25.10 4.40
CA CYS A 198 6.75 -25.42 3.00
C CYS A 198 7.34 -26.84 2.85
N ARG A 199 6.70 -27.68 2.02
CA ARG A 199 7.12 -29.07 1.82
C ARG A 199 8.18 -29.29 0.74
N GLU A 200 8.65 -28.23 0.09
CA GLU A 200 9.60 -28.35 -1.03
C GLU A 200 9.10 -29.35 -2.08
N CYS A 201 7.84 -29.18 -2.51
CA CYS A 201 7.14 -30.15 -3.34
C CYS A 201 7.92 -30.44 -4.63
N ALA A 202 8.17 -31.72 -4.94
CA ALA A 202 8.85 -32.11 -6.19
C ALA A 202 8.11 -31.64 -7.46
N ASN A 203 6.78 -31.51 -7.38
CA ASN A 203 5.93 -30.93 -8.42
C ASN A 203 5.15 -29.74 -7.83
N PRO A 204 5.75 -28.55 -7.74
CA PRO A 204 5.15 -27.43 -7.02
C PRO A 204 3.96 -26.86 -7.78
N THR A 205 2.76 -27.18 -7.29
CA THR A 205 1.49 -26.68 -7.85
C THR A 205 1.33 -25.17 -7.64
N CYS A 206 1.95 -24.60 -6.61
CA CYS A 206 2.01 -23.15 -6.41
C CYS A 206 2.78 -22.43 -7.53
N GLN A 207 3.90 -23.02 -7.99
CA GLN A 207 4.70 -22.49 -9.11
C GLN A 207 3.93 -22.59 -10.43
N LYS A 208 3.34 -23.76 -10.72
CA LYS A 208 2.49 -23.93 -11.93
C LYS A 208 1.30 -22.98 -11.97
N ALA A 209 0.78 -22.57 -10.81
CA ALA A 209 -0.31 -21.60 -10.70
C ALA A 209 0.15 -20.14 -10.78
N CYS A 210 1.45 -19.86 -10.76
CA CYS A 210 2.01 -18.53 -10.96
C CYS A 210 2.20 -18.27 -12.46
N PRO A 211 1.60 -17.22 -13.05
CA PRO A 211 1.77 -16.93 -14.48
C PRO A 211 3.22 -16.64 -14.90
N ALA A 212 4.06 -16.19 -13.96
CA ALA A 212 5.49 -15.97 -14.19
C ALA A 212 6.34 -17.23 -13.97
N ASP A 213 5.76 -18.34 -13.50
CA ASP A 213 6.48 -19.58 -13.20
C ASP A 213 7.65 -19.37 -12.22
N VAL A 214 7.42 -18.53 -11.19
CA VAL A 214 8.39 -18.27 -10.12
C VAL A 214 8.68 -19.54 -9.33
N ASP A 215 9.95 -19.82 -9.04
CA ASP A 215 10.38 -20.90 -8.13
C ASP A 215 10.02 -20.56 -6.68
N ILE A 216 8.73 -20.79 -6.37
CA ILE A 216 8.15 -20.53 -5.06
C ILE A 216 8.83 -21.37 -3.97
N PRO A 217 8.98 -22.70 -4.11
CA PRO A 217 9.68 -23.49 -3.10
C PRO A 217 11.10 -22.99 -2.84
N GLY A 218 11.86 -22.66 -3.88
CA GLY A 218 13.24 -22.20 -3.78
C GLY A 218 13.36 -20.90 -2.99
N PHE A 219 12.57 -19.87 -3.33
CA PHE A 219 12.69 -18.59 -2.61
C PHE A 219 12.16 -18.68 -1.18
N ILE A 220 11.11 -19.48 -0.92
CA ILE A 220 10.55 -19.69 0.41
C ILE A 220 11.58 -20.40 1.29
N LYS A 221 12.29 -21.40 0.76
CA LYS A 221 13.38 -22.08 1.44
C LYS A 221 14.50 -21.12 1.82
N ALA A 222 15.01 -20.34 0.86
CA ALA A 222 16.06 -19.36 1.12
C ALA A 222 15.64 -18.34 2.19
N PHE A 223 14.38 -17.90 2.18
CA PHE A 223 13.84 -17.03 3.22
C PHE A 223 13.77 -17.71 4.60
N ALA A 224 13.34 -18.97 4.67
CA ALA A 224 13.31 -19.76 5.90
C ALA A 224 14.71 -19.95 6.50
N GLU A 225 15.73 -20.15 5.65
CA GLU A 225 17.16 -20.21 6.01
C GLU A 225 17.73 -18.85 6.45
N GLY A 226 17.00 -17.76 6.21
CA GLY A 226 17.38 -16.39 6.58
C GLY A 226 18.22 -15.66 5.54
N ASP A 227 18.37 -16.23 4.34
CA ASP A 227 19.11 -15.65 3.21
C ASP A 227 18.16 -14.83 2.32
N THR A 228 17.97 -13.56 2.70
CA THR A 228 17.12 -12.63 1.95
C THR A 228 17.66 -12.37 0.54
N THR A 229 18.98 -12.30 0.38
CA THR A 229 19.60 -12.02 -0.92
C THR A 229 19.30 -13.13 -1.90
N LYS A 230 19.58 -14.39 -1.53
CA LYS A 230 19.27 -15.55 -2.37
C LYS A 230 17.78 -15.68 -2.64
N SER A 231 16.94 -15.45 -1.63
CA SER A 231 15.48 -15.48 -1.80
C SER A 231 15.02 -14.45 -2.83
N TYR A 232 15.53 -13.21 -2.76
CA TYR A 232 15.21 -12.17 -3.72
C TYR A 232 15.75 -12.49 -5.12
N THR A 233 16.97 -13.00 -5.25
CA THR A 233 17.55 -13.42 -6.54
C THR A 233 16.62 -14.41 -7.23
N ILE A 234 16.23 -15.50 -6.55
CA ILE A 234 15.31 -16.53 -7.10
C ILE A 234 13.97 -15.91 -7.52
N LEU A 235 13.38 -15.01 -6.71
CA LEU A 235 12.15 -14.30 -7.08
C LEU A 235 12.33 -13.48 -8.38
N SER A 236 13.43 -12.73 -8.45
CA SER A 236 13.67 -11.75 -9.51
C SER A 236 14.03 -12.37 -10.86
N GLU A 237 14.45 -13.64 -10.89
CA GLU A 237 14.77 -14.37 -12.13
C GLU A 237 13.58 -14.47 -13.09
N LYS A 238 12.38 -14.65 -12.53
CA LYS A 238 11.13 -14.85 -13.28
C LYS A 238 10.13 -13.72 -13.13
N ASN A 239 10.29 -12.88 -12.11
CA ASN A 239 9.45 -11.72 -11.89
C ASN A 239 10.31 -10.52 -11.55
N LYS A 240 10.54 -9.62 -12.50
CA LYS A 240 11.39 -8.44 -12.27
C LYS A 240 10.77 -7.40 -11.34
N PHE A 241 9.47 -7.48 -11.05
CA PHE A 241 8.76 -6.56 -10.14
C PHE A 241 8.09 -7.31 -8.98
N PRO A 242 8.86 -8.00 -8.13
CA PRO A 242 8.31 -8.85 -7.08
C PRO A 242 7.57 -8.04 -5.99
N GLU A 243 7.98 -6.81 -5.66
CA GLU A 243 7.30 -5.96 -4.68
C GLU A 243 5.94 -5.50 -5.23
N LEU A 244 5.91 -4.89 -6.42
CA LEU A 244 4.67 -4.48 -7.09
C LEU A 244 3.71 -5.65 -7.24
N CYS A 245 4.19 -6.81 -7.71
CA CYS A 245 3.36 -8.00 -7.85
C CYS A 245 2.81 -8.47 -6.50
N ALA A 246 3.60 -8.43 -5.42
CA ALA A 246 3.13 -8.81 -4.11
C ALA A 246 1.91 -7.96 -3.70
N HIS A 247 1.93 -6.65 -3.96
CA HIS A 247 0.80 -5.78 -3.61
C HIS A 247 -0.53 -6.08 -4.33
N ILE A 248 -0.51 -6.68 -5.52
CA ILE A 248 -1.70 -6.75 -6.39
C ILE A 248 -2.04 -8.14 -6.93
N CYS A 249 -1.19 -9.15 -6.76
CA CYS A 249 -1.45 -10.49 -7.25
C CYS A 249 -2.65 -11.15 -6.54
N PRO A 250 -3.53 -11.84 -7.29
CA PRO A 250 -4.64 -12.60 -6.72
C PRO A 250 -4.20 -13.98 -6.26
N THR A 251 -3.41 -14.04 -5.20
CA THR A 251 -2.75 -15.28 -4.78
C THR A 251 -3.72 -16.44 -4.49
N GLU A 252 -4.94 -16.15 -4.06
CA GLU A 252 -5.99 -17.15 -3.77
C GLU A 252 -6.47 -17.97 -4.97
N ILE A 253 -6.32 -17.44 -6.19
CA ILE A 253 -6.60 -18.14 -7.45
C ILE A 253 -5.31 -18.44 -8.23
N GLN A 254 -4.16 -18.14 -7.65
CA GLN A 254 -2.83 -18.38 -8.21
C GLN A 254 -1.99 -19.22 -7.23
N CYS A 255 -0.81 -18.74 -6.82
CA CYS A 255 0.19 -19.49 -6.08
C CYS A 255 -0.31 -20.05 -4.75
N GLU A 256 -0.98 -19.25 -3.91
CA GLU A 256 -1.55 -19.70 -2.65
C GLU A 256 -2.80 -20.56 -2.87
N GLY A 257 -3.56 -20.28 -3.93
CA GLY A 257 -4.69 -21.08 -4.39
C GLY A 257 -4.29 -22.51 -4.77
N GLY A 258 -3.15 -22.64 -5.45
CA GLY A 258 -2.55 -23.91 -5.87
C GLY A 258 -1.68 -24.57 -4.80
N CYS A 259 -1.43 -23.95 -3.65
CA CYS A 259 -0.56 -24.52 -2.62
C CYS A 259 -1.22 -25.75 -1.95
N ILE A 260 -0.51 -26.88 -1.90
CA ILE A 260 -1.05 -28.12 -1.31
C ILE A 260 -1.34 -28.01 0.19
N GLU A 261 -0.66 -27.11 0.92
CA GLU A 261 -0.91 -26.88 2.36
C GLU A 261 -2.33 -26.39 2.62
N ARG A 262 -2.94 -25.70 1.66
CA ARG A 262 -4.36 -25.34 1.74
C ARG A 262 -5.26 -26.56 1.89
N LEU A 263 -4.93 -27.66 1.21
CA LEU A 263 -5.70 -28.91 1.27
C LEU A 263 -5.38 -29.72 2.53
N LEU A 264 -4.13 -29.71 2.97
CA LEU A 264 -3.65 -30.54 4.09
C LEU A 264 -3.96 -29.92 5.46
N GLU A 265 -3.73 -28.62 5.61
CA GLU A 265 -3.81 -27.91 6.90
C GLU A 265 -4.89 -26.81 6.90
N GLY A 266 -5.64 -26.65 5.79
CA GLY A 266 -6.69 -25.65 5.66
C GLY A 266 -6.18 -24.23 5.38
N ALA A 267 -4.87 -24.02 5.31
CA ALA A 267 -4.25 -22.72 5.02
C ALA A 267 -2.97 -22.88 4.19
N PRO A 268 -2.80 -22.12 3.10
CA PRO A 268 -1.58 -22.16 2.30
C PRO A 268 -0.39 -21.56 3.07
N ILE A 269 0.82 -21.77 2.54
CA ILE A 269 1.97 -20.94 2.89
C ILE A 269 1.62 -19.47 2.55
N PRO A 270 1.94 -18.49 3.40
CA PRO A 270 1.69 -17.06 3.12
C PRO A 270 2.71 -16.52 2.11
N ILE A 271 2.71 -17.07 0.89
CA ILE A 271 3.63 -16.78 -0.22
C ILE A 271 3.62 -15.28 -0.51
N HIS A 272 2.45 -14.65 -0.53
CA HIS A 272 2.30 -13.22 -0.77
C HIS A 272 3.04 -12.38 0.28
N GLU A 273 2.79 -12.62 1.57
CA GLU A 273 3.39 -11.83 2.65
C GLU A 273 4.90 -12.05 2.76
N ILE A 274 5.37 -13.28 2.47
CA ILE A 274 6.80 -13.58 2.42
C ILE A 274 7.44 -12.86 1.23
N GLN A 275 6.87 -12.94 0.02
CA GLN A 275 7.37 -12.23 -1.16
C GLN A 275 7.43 -10.73 -0.90
N LYS A 276 6.39 -10.15 -0.31
CA LYS A 276 6.34 -8.74 0.06
C LYS A 276 7.46 -8.35 1.04
N HIS A 277 7.68 -9.18 2.05
CA HIS A 277 8.75 -8.97 3.03
C HIS A 277 10.13 -9.02 2.37
N VAL A 278 10.40 -10.06 1.58
CA VAL A 278 11.67 -10.27 0.89
C VAL A 278 11.97 -9.13 -0.08
N ALA A 279 11.01 -8.77 -0.95
CA ALA A 279 11.21 -7.72 -1.95
C ALA A 279 11.45 -6.35 -1.31
N ARG A 280 10.66 -5.98 -0.30
CA ARG A 280 10.85 -4.72 0.42
C ARG A 280 12.21 -4.68 1.12
N THR A 281 12.60 -5.74 1.83
CA THR A 281 13.89 -5.80 2.52
C THR A 281 15.06 -5.76 1.53
N ALA A 282 14.95 -6.42 0.38
CA ALA A 282 15.95 -6.35 -0.67
C ALA A 282 16.11 -4.91 -1.19
N ARG A 283 15.00 -4.19 -1.39
CA ARG A 283 15.04 -2.78 -1.79
C ARG A 283 15.70 -1.88 -0.74
N GLU A 284 15.31 -2.04 0.52
CA GLU A 284 15.88 -1.30 1.66
C GLU A 284 17.39 -1.56 1.83
N GLN A 285 17.88 -2.72 1.38
CA GLN A 285 19.29 -3.10 1.38
C GLN A 285 20.05 -2.72 0.11
N GLY A 286 19.38 -2.09 -0.87
CA GLY A 286 20.00 -1.72 -2.16
C GLY A 286 20.30 -2.91 -3.08
N LEU A 287 19.64 -4.05 -2.89
CA LEU A 287 19.80 -5.25 -3.73
C LEU A 287 18.95 -5.19 -5.01
N VAL A 288 17.88 -4.38 -5.01
CA VAL A 288 16.99 -4.21 -6.15
C VAL A 288 17.68 -3.31 -7.18
N ARG A 289 18.18 -3.92 -8.26
CA ARG A 289 18.75 -3.24 -9.42
C ARG A 289 18.78 -4.16 -10.63
N VAL A 290 18.97 -3.61 -11.81
CA VAL A 290 19.36 -4.37 -13.00
C VAL A 290 20.87 -4.59 -13.01
N GLU A 291 21.30 -5.82 -13.26
CA GLU A 291 22.72 -6.11 -13.53
C GLU A 291 22.95 -6.04 -15.03
N LEU A 292 23.71 -5.04 -15.46
CA LEU A 292 23.91 -4.75 -16.88
C LEU A 292 24.83 -5.79 -17.52
N GLY A 293 24.38 -6.38 -18.62
CA GLY A 293 25.19 -7.27 -19.45
C GLY A 293 26.24 -6.51 -20.25
N GLU A 294 27.23 -7.26 -20.76
CA GLU A 294 28.24 -6.72 -21.67
C GLU A 294 27.58 -6.09 -22.90
N SER A 295 28.07 -4.92 -23.33
CA SER A 295 27.43 -4.19 -24.42
C SER A 295 27.46 -4.99 -25.73
N THR A 296 26.28 -5.28 -26.25
CA THR A 296 26.07 -5.95 -27.55
C THR A 296 26.12 -5.00 -28.73
N GLY A 297 26.09 -3.67 -28.48
CA GLY A 297 25.96 -2.64 -29.52
C GLY A 297 24.56 -2.50 -30.14
N LYS A 298 23.63 -3.43 -29.88
CA LYS A 298 22.26 -3.40 -30.38
C LYS A 298 21.37 -2.42 -29.59
N ARG A 299 20.39 -1.82 -30.25
CA ARG A 299 19.43 -0.84 -29.69
C ARG A 299 17.99 -1.31 -29.85
N MET A 300 17.25 -1.34 -28.74
CA MET A 300 15.88 -1.83 -28.66
C MET A 300 14.91 -0.69 -28.35
N GLY A 301 13.75 -0.72 -29.01
CA GLY A 301 12.64 0.19 -28.71
C GLY A 301 11.60 -0.52 -27.84
N VAL A 302 11.25 0.03 -26.68
CA VAL A 302 10.20 -0.51 -25.81
C VAL A 302 9.10 0.53 -25.70
N ILE A 303 7.87 0.18 -26.09
CA ILE A 303 6.73 1.10 -26.16
C ILE A 303 5.72 0.74 -25.07
N GLY A 304 5.56 1.63 -24.09
CA GLY A 304 4.72 1.47 -22.90
C GLY A 304 5.56 1.14 -21.67
N ALA A 305 5.62 2.05 -20.71
CA ALA A 305 6.29 1.92 -19.42
C ALA A 305 5.35 1.33 -18.34
N GLY A 306 4.47 0.39 -18.74
CA GLY A 306 3.74 -0.48 -17.83
C GLY A 306 4.54 -1.73 -17.44
N PRO A 307 3.97 -2.65 -16.62
CA PRO A 307 4.70 -3.82 -16.13
C PRO A 307 5.38 -4.67 -17.22
N ALA A 308 4.72 -4.86 -18.36
CA ALA A 308 5.27 -5.64 -19.46
C ALA A 308 6.50 -4.97 -20.10
N GLY A 309 6.38 -3.67 -20.46
CA GLY A 309 7.49 -2.96 -21.10
C GLY A 309 8.65 -2.73 -20.14
N LEU A 310 8.37 -2.39 -18.88
CA LEU A 310 9.42 -2.24 -17.86
C LEU A 310 10.18 -3.56 -17.63
N ALA A 311 9.48 -4.70 -17.63
CA ALA A 311 10.13 -6.00 -17.46
C ALA A 311 10.94 -6.41 -18.68
N CYS A 312 10.42 -6.11 -19.88
CA CYS A 312 11.16 -6.28 -21.13
C CYS A 312 12.43 -5.43 -21.14
N ALA A 313 12.32 -4.14 -20.83
CA ALA A 313 13.46 -3.22 -20.77
C ALA A 313 14.54 -3.71 -19.80
N ALA A 314 14.15 -4.10 -18.59
CA ALA A 314 15.08 -4.61 -17.58
C ALA A 314 15.81 -5.87 -18.06
N ARG A 315 15.10 -6.84 -18.67
CA ARG A 315 15.73 -8.07 -19.18
C ARG A 315 16.64 -7.81 -20.39
N LEU A 316 16.25 -6.89 -21.29
CA LEU A 316 17.11 -6.47 -22.40
C LEU A 316 18.42 -5.82 -21.93
N LEU A 317 18.36 -5.05 -20.84
CA LEU A 317 19.53 -4.46 -20.20
C LEU A 317 20.43 -5.53 -19.56
N GLU A 318 19.85 -6.57 -18.96
CA GLU A 318 20.59 -7.75 -18.46
C GLU A 318 21.29 -8.51 -19.59
N HIS A 319 20.70 -8.55 -20.79
CA HIS A 319 21.33 -9.12 -21.99
C HIS A 319 22.32 -8.17 -22.66
N GLY A 320 22.53 -6.96 -22.11
CA GLY A 320 23.52 -6.04 -22.61
C GLY A 320 23.09 -5.31 -23.89
N HIS A 321 21.79 -5.16 -24.14
CA HIS A 321 21.27 -4.25 -25.17
C HIS A 321 21.15 -2.82 -24.62
N GLY A 322 21.12 -1.82 -25.52
CA GLY A 322 20.68 -0.47 -25.16
C GLY A 322 19.18 -0.32 -25.38
N VAL A 323 18.47 0.41 -24.52
CA VAL A 323 17.00 0.50 -24.55
C VAL A 323 16.53 1.95 -24.62
N ASP A 324 15.59 2.24 -25.51
CA ASP A 324 14.76 3.44 -25.46
C ASP A 324 13.35 3.05 -24.99
N LEU A 325 12.96 3.52 -23.82
CA LEU A 325 11.67 3.24 -23.21
C LEU A 325 10.72 4.42 -23.43
N TYR A 326 9.69 4.22 -24.23
CA TYR A 326 8.68 5.20 -24.56
C TYR A 326 7.43 5.03 -23.69
N ASP A 327 6.82 6.12 -23.26
CA ASP A 327 5.46 6.12 -22.74
C ASP A 327 4.78 7.45 -23.06
N LEU A 328 3.49 7.42 -23.41
CA LEU A 328 2.70 8.63 -23.65
C LEU A 328 2.49 9.46 -22.38
N ARG A 329 2.63 8.84 -21.20
CA ARG A 329 2.59 9.50 -19.90
C ARG A 329 3.97 10.03 -19.55
N ASN A 330 4.00 10.99 -18.63
CA ASN A 330 5.23 11.63 -18.15
C ASN A 330 6.00 10.81 -17.11
N GLU A 331 5.44 9.69 -16.63
CA GLU A 331 6.02 8.85 -15.58
C GLU A 331 5.72 7.36 -15.85
N PRO A 332 6.56 6.43 -15.37
CA PRO A 332 6.37 5.00 -15.56
C PRO A 332 5.36 4.41 -14.56
N GLY A 333 5.02 3.14 -14.77
CA GLY A 333 4.23 2.32 -13.84
C GLY A 333 2.90 1.85 -14.39
N GLY A 334 2.42 2.46 -15.48
CA GLY A 334 1.19 2.07 -16.18
C GLY A 334 -0.02 1.90 -15.25
N THR A 335 -0.88 0.92 -15.56
CA THR A 335 -2.12 0.67 -14.79
C THR A 335 -1.89 0.48 -13.28
N PRO A 336 -0.89 -0.31 -12.81
CA PRO A 336 -0.59 -0.40 -11.37
C PRO A 336 -0.25 0.94 -10.71
N GLY A 337 0.59 1.74 -11.34
CA GLY A 337 0.97 3.07 -10.85
C GLY A 337 -0.21 4.03 -10.80
N ASP A 338 -1.08 3.98 -11.81
CA ASP A 338 -2.06 5.04 -12.07
C ASP A 338 -3.47 4.75 -11.57
N VAL A 339 -3.88 3.49 -11.50
CA VAL A 339 -5.31 3.12 -11.33
C VAL A 339 -5.54 2.24 -10.11
N ILE A 340 -4.60 1.35 -9.77
CA ILE A 340 -4.78 0.51 -8.58
C ILE A 340 -4.93 1.40 -7.34
N PRO A 341 -5.96 1.20 -6.50
CA PRO A 341 -6.21 2.04 -5.34
C PRO A 341 -5.00 2.17 -4.41
N ALA A 342 -4.79 3.36 -3.83
CA ALA A 342 -3.63 3.66 -2.98
C ALA A 342 -3.52 2.77 -1.73
N TYR A 343 -4.64 2.25 -1.22
CA TYR A 343 -4.64 1.32 -0.09
C TYR A 343 -4.11 -0.08 -0.44
N ARG A 344 -4.08 -0.44 -1.74
CA ARG A 344 -3.48 -1.68 -2.25
C ARG A 344 -2.03 -1.43 -2.67
N LEU A 345 -1.83 -0.43 -3.53
CA LEU A 345 -0.52 -0.03 -4.04
C LEU A 345 -0.47 1.50 -4.19
N SER A 346 0.25 2.16 -3.31
CA SER A 346 0.46 3.61 -3.42
C SER A 346 1.34 3.92 -4.62
N ARG A 347 1.18 5.13 -5.17
CA ARG A 347 2.03 5.62 -6.27
C ARG A 347 3.51 5.60 -5.91
N ARG A 348 3.83 6.00 -4.68
CA ARG A 348 5.20 6.00 -4.15
C ARG A 348 5.79 4.60 -4.12
N GLU A 349 5.06 3.61 -3.62
CA GLU A 349 5.53 2.21 -3.57
C GLU A 349 5.79 1.66 -4.98
N ALA A 350 4.89 1.91 -5.93
CA ALA A 350 5.07 1.48 -7.32
C ALA A 350 6.34 2.06 -7.96
N LEU A 351 6.56 3.37 -7.81
CA LEU A 351 7.70 4.05 -8.39
C LEU A 351 9.03 3.68 -7.71
N GLN A 352 9.02 3.41 -6.40
CA GLN A 352 10.24 3.07 -5.65
C GLN A 352 10.94 1.81 -6.17
N GLU A 353 10.18 0.76 -6.50
CA GLU A 353 10.75 -0.46 -7.09
C GLU A 353 11.24 -0.20 -8.53
N ILE A 354 10.44 0.50 -9.34
CA ILE A 354 10.77 0.80 -10.74
C ILE A 354 12.08 1.59 -10.84
N TYR A 355 12.22 2.66 -10.07
CA TYR A 355 13.42 3.48 -10.10
C TYR A 355 14.63 2.72 -9.58
N ALA A 356 14.51 1.95 -8.50
CA ALA A 356 15.61 1.13 -7.99
C ALA A 356 16.13 0.14 -9.06
N ILE A 357 15.23 -0.47 -9.84
CA ILE A 357 15.61 -1.39 -10.92
C ILE A 357 16.39 -0.67 -12.04
N LEU A 358 15.94 0.50 -12.46
CA LEU A 358 16.42 1.16 -13.69
C LEU A 358 17.55 2.17 -13.47
N GLU A 359 17.73 2.67 -12.25
CA GLU A 359 18.68 3.74 -11.88
C GLU A 359 20.07 3.56 -12.51
N LYS A 360 20.71 2.42 -12.26
CA LYS A 360 22.05 2.10 -12.80
C LYS A 360 22.10 2.17 -14.34
N ALA A 361 21.06 1.70 -15.02
CA ALA A 361 21.00 1.70 -16.48
C ALA A 361 20.88 3.12 -17.06
N GLU A 362 20.17 4.00 -16.36
CA GLU A 362 20.03 5.41 -16.74
C GLU A 362 21.34 6.16 -16.53
N GLU A 363 22.00 5.95 -15.38
CA GLU A 363 23.30 6.55 -15.04
C GLU A 363 24.39 6.16 -16.04
N GLU A 364 24.42 4.90 -16.47
CA GLU A 364 25.37 4.39 -17.48
C GLU A 364 24.94 4.69 -18.93
N GLY A 365 23.83 5.40 -19.15
CA GLY A 365 23.33 5.77 -20.48
C GLY A 365 22.85 4.58 -21.33
N ARG A 366 22.64 3.41 -20.71
CA ARG A 366 22.14 2.19 -21.34
C ARG A 366 20.63 2.23 -21.55
N LEU A 367 19.91 3.01 -20.75
CA LEU A 367 18.48 3.27 -20.85
C LEU A 367 18.21 4.75 -21.14
N GLN A 368 17.36 5.04 -22.12
CA GLN A 368 16.80 6.38 -22.34
C GLN A 368 15.29 6.35 -22.14
N ASN A 369 14.84 7.02 -21.09
CA ASN A 369 13.41 7.23 -20.84
C ASN A 369 12.87 8.35 -21.72
N ARG A 370 11.84 8.07 -22.50
CA ARG A 370 11.15 8.97 -23.43
C ARG A 370 9.68 9.09 -23.05
N TYR A 371 9.46 9.60 -21.85
CA TYR A 371 8.12 9.89 -21.33
C TYR A 371 7.50 11.09 -22.05
N GLY A 372 6.18 11.08 -22.21
CA GLY A 372 5.44 12.02 -23.06
C GLY A 372 5.59 11.74 -24.57
N ALA A 373 6.16 10.61 -24.96
CA ALA A 373 6.40 10.21 -26.35
C ALA A 373 6.09 8.72 -26.56
N GLY A 374 5.62 8.36 -27.75
CA GLY A 374 5.26 6.98 -28.06
C GLY A 374 4.70 6.86 -29.47
N LEU A 375 3.85 5.86 -29.69
CA LEU A 375 3.16 5.71 -30.97
C LEU A 375 2.11 6.81 -31.14
N THR A 376 2.21 7.53 -32.25
CA THR A 376 1.21 8.51 -32.68
C THR A 376 0.90 8.30 -34.16
N ILE A 377 -0.08 9.05 -34.69
CA ILE A 377 -0.40 8.98 -36.12
C ILE A 377 0.80 9.47 -36.97
N GLU A 378 1.55 10.44 -36.45
CA GLU A 378 2.73 11.00 -37.11
C GLU A 378 3.95 10.07 -37.01
N GLN A 379 4.03 9.31 -35.91
CA GLN A 379 5.07 8.33 -35.60
C GLN A 379 4.48 6.91 -35.36
N PRO A 380 3.98 6.24 -36.40
CA PRO A 380 3.54 4.85 -36.32
C PRO A 380 4.72 3.87 -36.22
N LEU A 381 4.41 2.60 -35.97
CA LEU A 381 5.39 1.53 -35.74
C LEU A 381 6.39 1.36 -36.88
N ASP A 382 5.95 1.45 -38.13
CA ASP A 382 6.79 1.30 -39.32
C ASP A 382 7.93 2.31 -39.37
N LYS A 383 7.69 3.56 -38.95
CA LYS A 383 8.73 4.59 -38.82
C LYS A 383 9.57 4.41 -37.57
N LEU A 384 8.95 4.00 -36.46
CA LEU A 384 9.66 3.89 -35.19
C LEU A 384 10.64 2.70 -35.21
N LYS A 385 10.26 1.58 -35.82
CA LYS A 385 11.08 0.37 -35.88
C LYS A 385 12.38 0.55 -36.68
N GLU A 386 12.44 1.48 -37.64
CA GLU A 386 13.66 1.76 -38.43
C GLU A 386 14.85 2.21 -37.57
N ARG A 387 14.61 2.62 -36.32
CA ARG A 387 15.64 3.10 -35.38
C ARG A 387 16.22 2.01 -34.49
N TYR A 388 15.66 0.80 -34.53
CA TYR A 388 15.92 -0.25 -33.55
C TYR A 388 16.12 -1.60 -34.22
N ASP A 389 16.93 -2.45 -33.59
CA ASP A 389 17.13 -3.84 -34.01
C ASP A 389 15.87 -4.69 -33.73
N ALA A 390 15.15 -4.38 -32.64
CA ALA A 390 13.83 -4.94 -32.35
C ALA A 390 12.98 -3.96 -31.54
N VAL A 391 11.66 -4.15 -31.60
CA VAL A 391 10.67 -3.33 -30.89
C VAL A 391 9.73 -4.20 -30.05
N PHE A 392 9.48 -3.81 -28.80
CA PHE A 392 8.45 -4.38 -27.94
C PHE A 392 7.25 -3.44 -27.78
N ILE A 393 6.05 -3.97 -27.90
CA ILE A 393 4.79 -3.24 -27.74
C ILE A 393 4.07 -3.71 -26.46
N GLY A 394 4.08 -2.84 -25.45
CA GLY A 394 3.45 -3.03 -24.14
C GLY A 394 2.47 -1.92 -23.78
N ILE A 395 1.75 -1.36 -24.76
CA ILE A 395 0.89 -0.17 -24.62
C ILE A 395 -0.41 -0.40 -23.82
N GLY A 396 -0.71 -1.66 -23.47
CA GLY A 396 -1.91 -2.04 -22.73
C GLY A 396 -3.23 -1.79 -23.49
N LEU A 397 -4.33 -1.70 -22.75
CA LEU A 397 -5.65 -1.34 -23.29
C LEU A 397 -5.91 0.15 -23.04
N GLY A 398 -6.44 0.84 -24.06
CA GLY A 398 -6.49 2.30 -24.07
C GLY A 398 -7.90 2.90 -24.02
N ARG A 399 -8.95 2.09 -24.17
CA ARG A 399 -10.34 2.55 -24.23
C ARG A 399 -11.21 1.84 -23.22
N GLU A 400 -12.04 2.58 -22.51
CA GLU A 400 -13.09 2.03 -21.64
C GLU A 400 -14.36 1.74 -22.45
N ILE A 401 -15.05 0.65 -22.12
CA ILE A 401 -16.30 0.27 -22.79
C ILE A 401 -17.47 0.98 -22.10
N SER A 402 -18.15 1.87 -22.82
CA SER A 402 -19.38 2.51 -22.34
C SER A 402 -20.61 1.62 -22.52
N LEU A 403 -21.67 1.95 -21.78
CA LEU A 403 -22.95 1.26 -21.86
C LEU A 403 -23.55 1.35 -23.27
N PRO A 404 -23.77 0.22 -23.97
CA PRO A 404 -24.28 0.25 -25.33
C PRO A 404 -25.66 0.90 -25.43
N GLY A 405 -25.82 1.83 -26.38
CA GLY A 405 -27.09 2.51 -26.64
C GLY A 405 -27.49 3.57 -25.62
N ALA A 406 -26.61 3.90 -24.67
CA ALA A 406 -26.81 4.99 -23.73
C ALA A 406 -26.14 6.29 -24.20
N ASP A 407 -26.58 7.42 -23.66
CA ASP A 407 -25.96 8.72 -23.91
C ASP A 407 -24.52 8.73 -23.36
N THR A 408 -23.56 9.20 -24.17
CA THR A 408 -22.13 9.17 -23.85
C THR A 408 -21.59 10.45 -23.21
N ASP A 409 -22.40 11.50 -23.14
CA ASP A 409 -22.02 12.81 -22.61
C ASP A 409 -23.03 13.26 -21.54
N VAL A 410 -22.97 12.61 -20.38
CA VAL A 410 -23.88 12.85 -19.24
C VAL A 410 -23.04 13.24 -18.03
N GLU A 411 -23.30 14.41 -17.46
CA GLU A 411 -22.66 14.81 -16.20
C GLU A 411 -23.05 13.83 -15.09
N GLY A 412 -22.05 13.22 -14.46
CA GLY A 412 -22.25 12.16 -13.47
C GLY A 412 -22.11 10.74 -14.02
N VAL A 413 -21.70 10.55 -15.28
CA VAL A 413 -21.27 9.25 -15.82
C VAL A 413 -19.79 9.30 -16.16
N MET A 414 -19.01 8.33 -15.70
CA MET A 414 -17.58 8.24 -16.05
C MET A 414 -17.06 6.81 -16.08
N GLY A 415 -15.96 6.58 -16.80
CA GLY A 415 -15.28 5.28 -16.80
C GLY A 415 -14.56 4.97 -15.49
N ALA A 416 -14.47 3.70 -15.12
CA ALA A 416 -13.84 3.24 -13.89
C ALA A 416 -12.33 3.52 -13.83
N MET A 417 -11.60 3.39 -14.93
CA MET A 417 -10.17 3.68 -15.00
C MET A 417 -9.92 5.18 -14.83
N THR A 418 -10.79 6.01 -15.39
CA THR A 418 -10.79 7.46 -15.21
C THR A 418 -11.07 7.82 -13.75
N PHE A 419 -12.14 7.28 -13.16
CA PHE A 419 -12.52 7.51 -11.76
C PHE A 419 -11.39 7.15 -10.80
N LEU A 420 -10.86 5.93 -10.91
CA LEU A 420 -9.80 5.43 -10.03
C LEU A 420 -8.53 6.28 -10.14
N ARG A 421 -8.15 6.70 -11.34
CA ARG A 421 -7.00 7.58 -11.58
C ARG A 421 -7.21 8.97 -10.96
N GLU A 422 -8.38 9.55 -11.16
CA GLU A 422 -8.69 10.88 -10.63
C GLU A 422 -8.78 10.89 -9.11
N VAL A 423 -9.33 9.84 -8.49
CA VAL A 423 -9.29 9.69 -7.04
C VAL A 423 -7.84 9.50 -6.54
N LYS A 424 -7.04 8.67 -7.22
CA LYS A 424 -5.64 8.44 -6.84
C LYS A 424 -4.77 9.70 -6.98
N THR A 425 -5.13 10.60 -7.89
CA THR A 425 -4.47 11.91 -8.10
C THR A 425 -5.16 13.05 -7.37
N GLU A 426 -6.07 12.75 -6.44
CA GLU A 426 -6.80 13.72 -5.59
C GLU A 426 -7.60 14.77 -6.39
N ARG A 427 -7.95 14.47 -7.65
CA ARG A 427 -8.75 15.35 -8.52
C ARG A 427 -10.25 15.24 -8.26
N ILE A 428 -10.71 14.09 -7.76
CA ILE A 428 -12.09 13.90 -7.31
C ILE A 428 -12.13 13.90 -5.78
N TYR A 429 -12.70 14.97 -5.23
CA TYR A 429 -13.09 15.06 -3.82
C TYR A 429 -14.16 16.16 -3.62
N PRO A 430 -15.33 15.89 -3.01
CA PRO A 430 -15.82 14.59 -2.54
C PRO A 430 -16.47 13.74 -3.64
N VAL A 431 -16.58 12.43 -3.41
CA VAL A 431 -17.43 11.54 -4.23
C VAL A 431 -18.89 11.73 -3.79
N PRO A 432 -19.88 11.77 -4.72
CA PRO A 432 -21.29 11.88 -4.37
C PRO A 432 -21.80 10.76 -3.44
N ASP A 433 -22.90 11.02 -2.74
CA ASP A 433 -23.46 10.10 -1.76
C ASP A 433 -23.97 8.78 -2.38
N SER A 434 -24.50 8.84 -3.61
CA SER A 434 -25.10 7.71 -4.31
C SER A 434 -24.34 7.37 -5.60
N VAL A 435 -23.82 6.14 -5.65
CA VAL A 435 -22.92 5.66 -6.71
C VAL A 435 -23.37 4.28 -7.20
N CYS A 436 -23.54 4.14 -8.51
CA CYS A 436 -23.75 2.84 -9.17
C CYS A 436 -22.52 2.48 -10.01
N VAL A 437 -21.93 1.32 -9.77
CA VAL A 437 -20.81 0.79 -10.56
C VAL A 437 -21.32 -0.31 -11.47
N LEU A 438 -21.09 -0.17 -12.78
CA LEU A 438 -21.60 -1.10 -13.79
C LEU A 438 -20.54 -2.14 -14.13
N GLY A 439 -20.73 -3.39 -13.71
CA GLY A 439 -19.78 -4.46 -13.99
C GLY A 439 -19.62 -5.45 -12.84
N GLY A 440 -18.82 -6.48 -13.05
CA GLY A 440 -18.54 -7.50 -12.03
C GLY A 440 -17.08 -7.96 -11.99
N GLY A 441 -16.18 -7.29 -12.70
CA GLY A 441 -14.74 -7.58 -12.67
C GLY A 441 -14.02 -6.83 -11.54
N ASN A 442 -12.73 -7.09 -11.37
CA ASN A 442 -11.93 -6.48 -10.30
C ASN A 442 -11.92 -4.95 -10.37
N THR A 443 -11.89 -4.35 -11.56
CA THR A 443 -12.02 -2.89 -11.73
C THR A 443 -13.31 -2.33 -11.15
N ALA A 444 -14.43 -3.07 -11.26
CA ALA A 444 -15.70 -2.66 -10.67
C ALA A 444 -15.65 -2.70 -9.14
N ILE A 445 -15.01 -3.73 -8.57
CA ILE A 445 -14.85 -3.89 -7.13
C ILE A 445 -13.90 -2.83 -6.55
N ASP A 446 -12.80 -2.53 -7.24
CA ASP A 446 -11.88 -1.46 -6.87
C ASP A 446 -12.61 -0.11 -6.88
N ALA A 447 -13.36 0.20 -7.95
CA ALA A 447 -14.13 1.45 -8.05
C ALA A 447 -15.19 1.57 -6.93
N ALA A 448 -15.93 0.51 -6.65
CA ALA A 448 -16.95 0.52 -5.60
C ALA A 448 -16.35 0.70 -4.20
N THR A 449 -15.26 -0.02 -3.91
CA THR A 449 -14.57 0.06 -2.61
C THR A 449 -13.93 1.43 -2.43
N THR A 450 -13.33 1.98 -3.50
CA THR A 450 -12.78 3.34 -3.49
C THR A 450 -13.87 4.38 -3.26
N ALA A 451 -15.01 4.32 -3.98
CA ALA A 451 -16.13 5.23 -3.73
C ALA A 451 -16.61 5.18 -2.26
N LYS A 452 -16.67 3.98 -1.68
CA LYS A 452 -17.05 3.79 -0.28
C LYS A 452 -16.04 4.42 0.69
N GLN A 453 -14.74 4.25 0.45
CA GLN A 453 -13.67 4.87 1.24
C GLN A 453 -13.67 6.40 1.11
N MET A 454 -14.08 6.92 -0.05
CA MET A 454 -14.23 8.37 -0.28
C MET A 454 -15.48 8.98 0.37
N GLY A 455 -16.25 8.19 1.11
CA GLY A 455 -17.38 8.67 1.92
C GLY A 455 -18.76 8.46 1.31
N ALA A 456 -18.88 7.84 0.13
CA ALA A 456 -20.17 7.56 -0.49
C ALA A 456 -21.04 6.68 0.43
N ARG A 457 -22.29 7.09 0.67
CA ARG A 457 -23.22 6.40 1.56
C ARG A 457 -23.82 5.17 0.90
N ASP A 458 -24.32 5.31 -0.31
CA ASP A 458 -25.02 4.28 -1.06
C ASP A 458 -24.21 3.89 -2.31
N VAL A 459 -23.47 2.78 -2.22
CA VAL A 459 -22.66 2.26 -3.33
C VAL A 459 -23.21 0.90 -3.76
N SER A 460 -23.62 0.80 -5.02
CA SER A 460 -24.17 -0.43 -5.60
C SER A 460 -23.34 -0.91 -6.80
N VAL A 461 -22.93 -2.16 -6.79
CA VAL A 461 -22.39 -2.87 -7.97
C VAL A 461 -23.56 -3.51 -8.72
N VAL A 462 -23.77 -3.11 -9.96
CA VAL A 462 -24.83 -3.62 -10.84
C VAL A 462 -24.23 -4.64 -11.79
N TYR A 463 -24.63 -5.91 -11.65
CA TYR A 463 -24.08 -7.01 -12.43
C TYR A 463 -25.16 -7.89 -13.05
N ARG A 464 -25.04 -8.11 -14.37
CA ARG A 464 -26.04 -8.84 -15.16
C ARG A 464 -26.10 -10.35 -14.92
N ARG A 465 -25.21 -10.92 -14.09
CA ARG A 465 -25.19 -12.35 -13.72
C ARG A 465 -25.15 -12.54 -12.20
N SER A 466 -25.06 -13.79 -11.75
CA SER A 466 -24.95 -14.11 -10.32
C SER A 466 -23.51 -14.00 -9.80
N PHE A 467 -23.32 -14.20 -8.50
CA PHE A 467 -21.98 -14.28 -7.91
C PHE A 467 -21.13 -15.44 -8.47
N SER A 468 -21.76 -16.56 -8.87
CA SER A 468 -21.05 -17.71 -9.43
C SER A 468 -20.38 -17.40 -10.76
N GLU A 469 -20.96 -16.49 -11.56
CA GLU A 469 -20.37 -16.04 -12.83
C GLU A 469 -19.64 -14.69 -12.71
N MET A 470 -19.42 -14.17 -11.50
CA MET A 470 -18.72 -12.90 -11.29
C MET A 470 -17.21 -13.06 -11.53
N PRO A 471 -16.59 -12.27 -12.44
CA PRO A 471 -15.16 -12.38 -12.71
C PRO A 471 -14.26 -11.87 -11.58
N ALA A 472 -14.77 -10.99 -10.73
CA ALA A 472 -13.99 -10.46 -9.60
C ALA A 472 -13.54 -11.57 -8.66
N TRP A 473 -12.33 -11.41 -8.12
CA TRP A 473 -11.75 -12.38 -7.21
C TRP A 473 -12.54 -12.44 -5.89
N PRO A 474 -12.84 -13.64 -5.37
CA PRO A 474 -13.63 -13.81 -4.15
C PRO A 474 -13.20 -12.93 -2.98
N GLN A 475 -11.91 -12.84 -2.68
CA GLN A 475 -11.40 -12.00 -1.60
C GLN A 475 -11.71 -10.52 -1.79
N GLU A 476 -11.53 -9.99 -3.00
CA GLU A 476 -11.82 -8.58 -3.29
C GLU A 476 -13.32 -8.31 -3.21
N ARG A 477 -14.14 -9.20 -3.75
CA ARG A 477 -15.61 -9.14 -3.63
C ARG A 477 -16.06 -9.14 -2.17
N ASP A 478 -15.51 -10.06 -1.35
CA ASP A 478 -15.91 -10.23 0.05
C ASP A 478 -15.45 -9.03 0.90
N LYS A 479 -14.29 -8.43 0.59
CA LYS A 479 -13.87 -7.14 1.18
C LYS A 479 -14.85 -6.01 0.85
N ALA A 480 -15.31 -5.91 -0.40
CA ALA A 480 -16.30 -4.90 -0.78
C ALA A 480 -17.65 -5.10 -0.06
N LEU A 481 -18.12 -6.35 0.06
CA LEU A 481 -19.30 -6.68 0.86
C LEU A 481 -19.13 -6.26 2.32
N ALA A 482 -17.99 -6.58 2.94
CA ALA A 482 -17.70 -6.20 4.32
C ALA A 482 -17.60 -4.69 4.53
N ALA A 483 -17.20 -3.93 3.49
CA ALA A 483 -17.20 -2.47 3.48
C ALA A 483 -18.59 -1.85 3.32
N GLY A 484 -19.63 -2.67 3.09
CA GLY A 484 -21.01 -2.22 2.91
C GLY A 484 -21.36 -1.82 1.48
N VAL A 485 -20.62 -2.32 0.48
CA VAL A 485 -21.02 -2.22 -0.93
C VAL A 485 -22.19 -3.16 -1.19
N GLN A 486 -23.24 -2.65 -1.81
CA GLN A 486 -24.44 -3.42 -2.19
C GLN A 486 -24.21 -4.08 -3.54
N PHE A 487 -24.74 -5.30 -3.73
CA PHE A 487 -24.62 -6.04 -4.99
C PHE A 487 -25.99 -6.29 -5.58
N LEU A 488 -26.29 -5.60 -6.68
CA LEU A 488 -27.47 -5.80 -7.51
C LEU A 488 -27.12 -6.78 -8.61
N ILE A 489 -27.06 -8.06 -8.24
CA ILE A 489 -26.85 -9.18 -9.16
C ILE A 489 -28.11 -9.44 -9.99
N LEU A 490 -27.96 -10.20 -11.09
CA LEU A 490 -29.05 -10.49 -12.03
C LEU A 490 -29.77 -9.21 -12.50
N SER A 491 -29.01 -8.12 -12.65
CA SER A 491 -29.51 -6.80 -13.01
C SER A 491 -28.64 -6.21 -14.11
N GLN A 492 -29.23 -5.86 -15.25
CA GLN A 492 -28.53 -5.30 -16.39
C GLN A 492 -28.86 -3.81 -16.53
N PRO A 493 -27.85 -2.93 -16.59
CA PRO A 493 -28.07 -1.53 -16.96
C PRO A 493 -28.58 -1.45 -18.41
N THR A 494 -29.57 -0.60 -18.65
CA THR A 494 -30.23 -0.42 -19.96
C THR A 494 -30.18 1.03 -20.46
N GLY A 495 -29.79 1.97 -19.61
CA GLY A 495 -29.58 3.38 -19.98
C GLY A 495 -29.59 4.30 -18.76
N TYR A 496 -29.60 5.60 -19.04
CA TYR A 496 -29.60 6.64 -18.01
C TYR A 496 -30.94 7.39 -17.99
N VAL A 497 -31.28 7.96 -16.83
CA VAL A 497 -32.28 9.03 -16.68
C VAL A 497 -31.50 10.32 -16.55
N VAL A 498 -31.72 11.24 -17.48
CA VAL A 498 -30.97 12.49 -17.59
C VAL A 498 -31.94 13.66 -17.49
N GLU A 499 -31.64 14.59 -16.60
CA GLU A 499 -32.39 15.83 -16.41
C GLU A 499 -31.41 17.01 -16.58
N ASN A 500 -31.68 17.90 -17.54
CA ASN A 500 -30.81 19.05 -17.86
C ASN A 500 -29.34 18.67 -18.12
N GLY A 501 -29.08 17.53 -18.79
CA GLY A 501 -27.73 17.04 -19.06
C GLY A 501 -27.03 16.34 -17.89
N LYS A 502 -27.68 16.28 -16.72
CA LYS A 502 -27.16 15.66 -15.51
C LYS A 502 -27.85 14.33 -15.20
N LEU A 503 -27.07 13.37 -14.71
CA LEU A 503 -27.56 12.09 -14.26
C LEU A 503 -28.54 12.25 -13.08
N ALA A 504 -29.75 11.74 -13.25
CA ALA A 504 -30.77 11.63 -12.20
C ALA A 504 -30.99 10.18 -11.73
N GLY A 505 -30.64 9.20 -12.57
CA GLY A 505 -30.77 7.79 -12.21
C GLY A 505 -30.28 6.81 -13.27
N LEU A 506 -30.14 5.54 -12.87
CA LEU A 506 -29.77 4.42 -13.72
C LEU A 506 -31.00 3.56 -14.04
N LYS A 507 -31.26 3.32 -15.33
CA LYS A 507 -32.28 2.35 -15.76
C LYS A 507 -31.68 0.95 -15.72
N VAL A 508 -32.32 0.04 -15.00
CA VAL A 508 -31.92 -1.37 -14.91
C VAL A 508 -33.09 -2.29 -15.21
N ALA A 509 -32.79 -3.47 -15.72
CA ALA A 509 -33.78 -4.53 -15.90
C ALA A 509 -33.25 -5.84 -15.29
N ARG A 510 -34.15 -6.68 -14.76
CA ARG A 510 -33.75 -7.99 -14.23
C ARG A 510 -33.29 -8.91 -15.34
N THR A 511 -32.38 -9.82 -15.03
CA THR A 511 -31.92 -10.84 -15.95
C THR A 511 -32.20 -12.25 -15.44
N VAL A 512 -32.37 -13.17 -16.40
CA VAL A 512 -32.38 -14.61 -16.16
C VAL A 512 -31.19 -15.25 -16.86
N LEU A 513 -30.60 -16.24 -16.21
CA LEU A 513 -29.44 -16.97 -16.75
C LEU A 513 -29.91 -18.11 -17.66
N GLY A 514 -29.50 -18.06 -18.92
CA GLY A 514 -29.67 -19.15 -19.88
C GLY A 514 -28.53 -20.17 -19.81
N GLU A 515 -28.33 -20.93 -20.87
CA GLU A 515 -27.25 -21.93 -20.94
C GLU A 515 -25.84 -21.28 -20.83
N PRO A 516 -24.86 -22.03 -20.28
CA PRO A 516 -23.46 -21.64 -20.32
C PRO A 516 -22.94 -21.53 -21.75
N ASP A 517 -22.04 -20.58 -21.98
CA ASP A 517 -21.20 -20.53 -23.19
C ASP A 517 -20.00 -21.50 -23.08
N GLU A 518 -19.13 -21.51 -24.10
CA GLU A 518 -17.92 -22.36 -24.14
C GLU A 518 -16.95 -22.08 -22.99
N SER A 519 -17.01 -20.90 -22.38
CA SER A 519 -16.22 -20.56 -21.17
C SER A 519 -16.91 -20.97 -19.86
N GLY A 520 -18.05 -21.67 -19.95
CA GLY A 520 -18.89 -22.04 -18.81
C GLY A 520 -19.76 -20.89 -18.28
N ARG A 521 -19.70 -19.69 -18.89
CA ARG A 521 -20.42 -18.52 -18.39
C ARG A 521 -21.83 -18.47 -18.96
N ARG A 522 -22.83 -18.36 -18.08
CA ARG A 522 -24.24 -18.33 -18.49
C ARG A 522 -24.58 -17.04 -19.24
N LYS A 523 -25.32 -17.17 -20.35
CA LYS A 523 -25.80 -16.00 -21.10
C LYS A 523 -26.95 -15.34 -20.33
N ALA A 524 -26.78 -14.07 -19.96
CA ALA A 524 -27.84 -13.29 -19.33
C ALA A 524 -28.84 -12.81 -20.38
N ARG A 525 -30.14 -12.97 -20.12
CA ARG A 525 -31.22 -12.42 -20.94
C ARG A 525 -32.06 -11.49 -20.09
N VAL A 526 -32.40 -10.32 -20.63
CA VAL A 526 -33.28 -9.36 -19.96
C VAL A 526 -34.68 -9.96 -19.83
N LEU A 527 -35.25 -9.88 -18.63
CA LEU A 527 -36.62 -10.23 -18.36
C LEU A 527 -37.51 -9.04 -18.77
N SER A 528 -38.40 -9.24 -19.74
CA SER A 528 -39.31 -8.19 -20.20
C SER A 528 -40.20 -7.67 -19.06
N HIS A 529 -40.53 -6.37 -19.09
CA HIS A 529 -41.39 -5.71 -18.11
C HIS A 529 -40.83 -5.76 -16.67
N SER A 530 -39.51 -5.75 -16.52
CA SER A 530 -38.81 -5.73 -15.23
C SER A 530 -37.96 -4.49 -15.02
N GLU A 531 -38.13 -3.48 -15.88
CA GLU A 531 -37.39 -2.24 -15.87
C GLU A 531 -37.71 -1.42 -14.60
N CYS A 532 -36.67 -0.90 -13.94
CA CYS A 532 -36.80 0.07 -12.87
C CYS A 532 -35.69 1.12 -12.93
N VAL A 533 -35.87 2.21 -12.19
CA VAL A 533 -34.91 3.29 -12.07
C VAL A 533 -34.33 3.28 -10.67
N ILE A 534 -33.00 3.30 -10.60
CA ILE A 534 -32.26 3.50 -9.35
C ILE A 534 -31.81 4.96 -9.33
N PRO A 535 -32.31 5.80 -8.40
CA PRO A 535 -31.79 7.16 -8.22
C PRO A 535 -30.32 7.10 -7.85
N THR A 536 -29.47 7.81 -8.60
CA THR A 536 -28.02 7.83 -8.37
C THR A 536 -27.41 9.09 -8.97
N GLN A 537 -26.38 9.62 -8.33
CA GLN A 537 -25.70 10.85 -8.73
C GLN A 537 -24.42 10.59 -9.52
N LEU A 538 -23.82 9.41 -9.34
CA LEU A 538 -22.66 8.97 -10.10
C LEU A 538 -22.91 7.55 -10.64
N VAL A 539 -22.59 7.35 -11.92
CA VAL A 539 -22.45 6.03 -12.53
C VAL A 539 -21.00 5.85 -12.96
N ILE A 540 -20.40 4.75 -12.54
CA ILE A 540 -19.04 4.36 -12.89
C ILE A 540 -19.10 3.16 -13.84
N GLU A 541 -18.70 3.35 -15.09
CA GLU A 541 -18.70 2.31 -16.12
C GLU A 541 -17.45 1.41 -15.98
N ALA A 542 -17.65 0.16 -15.54
CA ALA A 542 -16.61 -0.87 -15.40
C ALA A 542 -16.91 -2.11 -16.27
N LEU A 543 -17.37 -1.88 -17.50
CA LEU A 543 -17.86 -2.92 -18.43
C LEU A 543 -16.74 -3.62 -19.22
N GLY A 544 -15.50 -3.20 -19.01
CA GLY A 544 -14.31 -3.74 -19.66
C GLY A 544 -13.50 -2.66 -20.36
N GLN A 545 -12.39 -3.09 -20.96
CA GLN A 545 -11.50 -2.24 -21.73
C GLN A 545 -11.30 -2.85 -23.12
N ALA A 546 -10.94 -1.99 -24.07
CA ALA A 546 -10.63 -2.37 -25.43
C ALA A 546 -9.33 -1.70 -25.88
N PRO A 547 -8.66 -2.27 -26.89
CA PRO A 547 -7.57 -1.59 -27.59
C PRO A 547 -8.01 -0.24 -28.17
N LEU A 548 -7.02 0.61 -28.47
CA LEU A 548 -7.25 1.92 -29.07
C LEU A 548 -7.96 1.80 -30.43
N ALA A 549 -8.86 2.72 -30.73
CA ALA A 549 -9.63 2.68 -31.97
C ALA A 549 -8.77 2.86 -33.24
N ASN A 550 -7.67 3.60 -33.12
CA ASN A 550 -6.72 3.86 -34.20
C ASN A 550 -5.56 2.85 -34.24
N LEU A 551 -5.66 1.70 -33.57
CA LEU A 551 -4.56 0.74 -33.48
C LEU A 551 -4.02 0.29 -34.85
N GLY A 552 -4.89 0.09 -35.84
CA GLY A 552 -4.48 -0.29 -37.20
C GLY A 552 -3.67 0.79 -37.94
N ILE A 553 -3.80 2.06 -37.54
CA ILE A 553 -2.97 3.16 -38.07
C ILE A 553 -1.63 3.17 -37.33
N LEU A 554 -1.64 2.95 -36.01
CA LEU A 554 -0.42 2.96 -35.18
C LEU A 554 0.48 1.76 -35.45
N LEU A 555 -0.12 0.60 -35.73
CA LEU A 555 0.53 -0.70 -35.89
C LEU A 555 0.17 -1.31 -37.25
N PRO A 556 0.59 -0.70 -38.38
CA PRO A 556 0.34 -1.30 -39.69
C PRO A 556 0.96 -2.70 -39.76
N ASP A 557 0.28 -3.62 -40.46
CA ASP A 557 0.70 -5.01 -40.70
C ASP A 557 0.76 -5.95 -39.48
N VAL A 558 0.51 -5.45 -38.26
CA VAL A 558 0.40 -6.28 -37.05
C VAL A 558 -0.97 -6.95 -37.00
N ARG A 559 -0.99 -8.28 -37.04
CA ARG A 559 -2.23 -9.07 -36.96
C ARG A 559 -2.86 -8.95 -35.58
N CYS A 560 -4.16 -8.67 -35.57
CA CYS A 560 -4.96 -8.58 -34.37
C CYS A 560 -6.12 -9.59 -34.41
N ASP A 561 -6.63 -9.99 -33.24
CA ASP A 561 -7.83 -10.80 -33.11
C ASP A 561 -9.11 -9.98 -33.36
N TYR A 562 -10.28 -10.63 -33.29
CA TYR A 562 -11.58 -9.97 -33.47
C TYR A 562 -11.90 -8.89 -32.42
N SER A 563 -11.19 -8.91 -31.29
CA SER A 563 -11.31 -7.91 -30.22
C SER A 563 -10.28 -6.78 -30.36
N GLY A 564 -9.44 -6.83 -31.40
CA GLY A 564 -8.37 -5.86 -31.68
C GLY A 564 -7.10 -6.07 -30.87
N ARG A 565 -6.94 -7.20 -30.16
CA ARG A 565 -5.73 -7.53 -29.40
C ARG A 565 -4.65 -8.07 -30.33
N ILE A 566 -3.39 -7.78 -30.05
CA ILE A 566 -2.28 -8.24 -30.88
C ILE A 566 -2.13 -9.76 -30.73
N ILE A 567 -2.05 -10.46 -31.86
CA ILE A 567 -1.76 -11.90 -31.89
C ILE A 567 -0.24 -12.08 -31.87
N VAL A 568 0.23 -12.93 -30.97
CA VAL A 568 1.63 -13.26 -30.81
C VAL A 568 1.85 -14.77 -30.80
N ASP A 569 3.08 -15.19 -31.07
CA ASP A 569 3.55 -16.53 -30.76
C ASP A 569 3.65 -16.73 -29.23
N GLY A 570 3.21 -17.88 -28.74
CA GLY A 570 3.09 -18.15 -27.30
C GLY A 570 4.42 -18.35 -26.58
N GLU A 571 5.45 -18.82 -27.30
CA GLU A 571 6.79 -19.08 -26.73
C GLU A 571 7.69 -17.85 -26.85
N THR A 572 7.64 -17.15 -27.97
CA THR A 572 8.57 -16.05 -28.26
C THR A 572 7.97 -14.66 -28.04
N MET A 573 6.65 -14.54 -27.95
CA MET A 573 5.92 -13.26 -27.94
C MET A 573 6.07 -12.45 -29.25
N ALA A 574 6.57 -13.06 -30.33
CA ALA A 574 6.74 -12.42 -31.63
C ALA A 574 5.39 -12.14 -32.29
N THR A 575 5.25 -10.98 -32.93
CA THR A 575 4.06 -10.62 -33.72
C THR A 575 4.15 -11.15 -35.16
N SER A 576 3.16 -10.81 -35.99
CA SER A 576 3.24 -11.08 -37.44
C SER A 576 4.30 -10.25 -38.18
N VAL A 577 4.89 -9.24 -37.54
CA VAL A 577 5.92 -8.38 -38.13
C VAL A 577 7.29 -8.80 -37.58
N PRO A 578 8.26 -9.18 -38.44
CA PRO A 578 9.61 -9.55 -37.99
C PRO A 578 10.28 -8.43 -37.19
N GLY A 579 10.97 -8.81 -36.11
CA GLY A 579 11.63 -7.86 -35.19
C GLY A 579 10.67 -7.12 -34.27
N VAL A 580 9.36 -7.43 -34.29
CA VAL A 580 8.36 -6.79 -33.44
C VAL A 580 7.70 -7.82 -32.53
N TYR A 581 7.70 -7.52 -31.23
CA TYR A 581 7.18 -8.35 -30.15
C TYR A 581 6.10 -7.57 -29.38
N ALA A 582 5.20 -8.28 -28.69
CA ALA A 582 4.17 -7.62 -27.88
C ALA A 582 3.83 -8.41 -26.62
N GLY A 583 3.36 -7.71 -25.58
CA GLY A 583 3.05 -8.35 -24.31
C GLY A 583 2.18 -7.50 -23.38
N GLY A 584 1.79 -8.07 -22.24
CA GLY A 584 0.83 -7.44 -21.32
C GLY A 584 -0.60 -7.37 -21.85
N ASP A 585 -1.34 -6.34 -21.40
CA ASP A 585 -2.80 -6.28 -21.58
C ASP A 585 -3.24 -6.18 -23.05
N ILE A 586 -2.39 -5.65 -23.94
CA ILE A 586 -2.68 -5.59 -25.39
C ILE A 586 -2.72 -6.99 -26.03
N VAL A 587 -2.15 -8.00 -25.36
CA VAL A 587 -2.17 -9.40 -25.77
C VAL A 587 -3.17 -10.21 -24.94
N ASN A 588 -3.06 -10.17 -23.60
CA ASN A 588 -3.86 -11.04 -22.72
C ASN A 588 -5.23 -10.46 -22.33
N GLY A 589 -5.50 -9.18 -22.62
CA GLY A 589 -6.78 -8.54 -22.31
C GLY A 589 -6.94 -8.06 -20.87
N GLY A 590 -5.84 -7.84 -20.13
CA GLY A 590 -5.88 -7.29 -18.77
C GLY A 590 -6.03 -8.35 -17.67
N ALA A 591 -5.32 -9.48 -17.81
CA ALA A 591 -5.43 -10.60 -16.88
C ALA A 591 -4.82 -10.29 -15.51
N THR A 592 -3.49 -10.22 -15.40
CA THR A 592 -2.77 -9.85 -14.17
C THR A 592 -1.43 -9.16 -14.47
N ALA A 593 -0.95 -8.35 -13.53
CA ALA A 593 0.34 -7.68 -13.68
C ALA A 593 1.53 -8.65 -13.75
N VAL A 594 1.50 -9.76 -12.98
CA VAL A 594 2.56 -10.78 -13.01
C VAL A 594 2.64 -11.48 -14.38
N GLU A 595 1.51 -11.70 -15.04
CA GLU A 595 1.48 -12.23 -16.40
C GLU A 595 2.01 -11.23 -17.42
N ALA A 596 1.70 -9.94 -17.25
CA ALA A 596 2.27 -8.87 -18.08
C ALA A 596 3.80 -8.80 -17.93
N VAL A 597 4.32 -8.90 -16.69
CA VAL A 597 5.76 -8.99 -16.43
C VAL A 597 6.36 -10.22 -17.13
N ALA A 598 5.73 -11.39 -17.01
CA ALA A 598 6.19 -12.62 -17.65
C ALA A 598 6.27 -12.50 -19.19
N HIS A 599 5.27 -11.85 -19.81
CA HIS A 599 5.28 -11.57 -21.25
C HIS A 599 6.47 -10.69 -21.66
N GLY A 600 6.74 -9.63 -20.90
CA GLY A 600 7.87 -8.74 -21.16
C GLY A 600 9.22 -9.44 -21.06
N MET A 601 9.41 -10.22 -19.99
CA MET A 601 10.65 -10.99 -19.78
C MET A 601 10.84 -12.05 -20.87
N ARG A 602 9.78 -12.78 -21.22
CA ARG A 602 9.82 -13.80 -22.29
C ARG A 602 10.16 -13.18 -23.65
N ALA A 603 9.55 -12.05 -24.01
CA ALA A 603 9.87 -11.37 -25.27
C ALA A 603 11.37 -10.98 -25.33
N ALA A 604 11.92 -10.48 -24.23
CA ALA A 604 13.30 -10.06 -24.15
C ALA A 604 14.33 -11.19 -24.37
N GLU A 605 13.97 -12.46 -24.11
CA GLU A 605 14.81 -13.63 -24.42
C GLU A 605 15.01 -13.82 -25.93
N HIS A 606 14.08 -13.35 -26.75
CA HIS A 606 14.10 -13.51 -28.20
C HIS A 606 14.40 -12.20 -28.95
N MET A 607 14.37 -11.08 -28.24
CA MET A 607 14.71 -9.76 -28.75
C MET A 607 16.22 -9.55 -28.71
N GLY A 608 16.87 -9.83 -29.83
CA GLY A 608 18.31 -9.69 -29.98
C GLY A 608 18.82 -10.50 -31.16
N GLY A 609 18.19 -11.64 -31.47
CA GLY A 609 18.70 -12.61 -32.43
C GLY A 609 20.00 -13.27 -31.95
N GLU A 610 20.33 -14.43 -32.52
CA GLU A 610 21.69 -15.01 -32.41
C GLU A 610 22.77 -14.03 -32.89
#